data_AF-A0A7V6Z165-F1
#
_entry.id   AF-A0A7V6Z165-F1
#
_cell.length_a   1.000
_cell.length_b   1.000
_cell.length_c   1.000
_cell.angle_alpha   90.00
_cell.angle_beta   90.00
_cell.angle_gamma   90.00
#
_symmetry.space_group_name_H-M   'P 1'
#
loop_
_entity.id
_entity.type
_entity.pdbx_description
1 polymer ?
#
loop_
_entity_poly.entity_id
_entity_poly.type
_entity_poly.pdbx_seq_one_letter_code
_entity_poly.pdbx_strand_id
1 'polypeptide(L)' 'MKITKKKVNYIGKKATVRSCFGGYSLPDGLPEGATVEIVGFDIGCFDVRFGRKTFRVPMACVENLHLLWR' A
#
# COMPACT_ATOMS: atom_id res chain seq x y z
N MET A 1 18.65 19.54 -17.75
CA MET A 1 18.06 19.44 -16.40
C MET A 1 17.60 17.99 -16.19
N LYS A 2 18.43 17.12 -15.60
CA LYS A 2 18.06 15.72 -15.35
C LYS A 2 17.09 15.72 -14.16
N ILE A 3 15.80 15.61 -14.44
CA ILE A 3 14.81 15.31 -13.41
C ILE A 3 15.02 13.84 -13.04
N THR A 4 16.00 13.57 -12.18
CA THR A 4 16.11 12.29 -11.48
C THR A 4 14.91 12.20 -10.56
N LYS A 5 13.77 11.75 -11.11
CA LYS A 5 12.68 11.23 -10.30
C LYS A 5 13.29 10.09 -9.47
N LYS A 6 13.68 10.38 -8.23
CA LYS A 6 13.97 9.35 -7.22
C LYS A 6 12.75 8.42 -7.29
N LYS A 7 12.92 7.22 -7.86
CA LYS A 7 11.83 6.23 -7.87
C LYS A 7 11.54 5.97 -6.40
N VAL A 8 10.38 6.42 -5.94
CA VAL A 8 9.94 6.16 -4.57
C VAL A 8 9.83 4.64 -4.47
N ASN A 9 10.74 4.04 -3.70
CA ASN A 9 10.72 2.61 -3.47
C ASN A 9 9.84 2.34 -2.24
N TYR A 10 8.62 1.86 -2.50
CA TYR A 10 7.70 1.46 -1.45
C TYR A 10 7.96 0.02 -0.98
N ILE A 11 8.70 -0.78 -1.77
CA ILE A 11 8.93 -2.19 -1.49
C ILE A 11 9.72 -2.35 -0.19
N GLY A 12 9.23 -3.21 0.70
CA GLY A 12 9.77 -3.45 2.04
C GLY A 12 9.30 -2.46 3.10
N LYS A 13 8.56 -1.40 2.74
CA LYS A 13 7.99 -0.48 3.72
C LYS A 13 6.70 -1.05 4.30
N LYS A 14 6.46 -0.79 5.58
CA LYS A 14 5.22 -1.13 6.26
C LYS A 14 4.23 0.03 6.14
N ALA A 15 3.00 -0.28 5.81
CA ALA A 15 1.91 0.67 5.72
C ALA A 15 0.68 0.11 6.42
N THR A 16 -0.21 1.00 6.86
CA THR A 16 -1.48 0.60 7.47
C THR A 16 -2.55 0.67 6.39
N VAL A 17 -3.32 -0.40 6.26
CA VAL A 17 -4.46 -0.42 5.33
C VAL A 17 -5.76 -0.14 6.06
N ARG A 18 -6.61 0.67 5.45
CA ARG A 18 -7.95 0.98 5.96
C ARG A 18 -8.96 0.91 4.83
N SER A 19 -10.17 0.44 5.14
CA SER A 19 -11.28 0.53 4.19
C SER A 19 -11.52 2.02 3.90
N CYS A 20 -11.55 2.37 2.61
CA CYS A 20 -11.81 3.76 2.24
C CYS A 20 -13.33 3.95 2.28
N PHE A 21 -13.82 4.72 3.25
CA PHE A 21 -15.25 5.05 3.38
C PHE A 21 -15.77 5.57 2.03
N GLY A 22 -16.58 4.75 1.33
CA GLY A 22 -17.26 5.16 0.09
C GLY A 22 -16.90 4.45 -1.22
N GLY A 23 -16.14 3.35 -1.26
CA GLY A 23 -16.10 2.56 -2.52
C GLY A 23 -15.07 1.44 -2.66
N TYR A 24 -14.09 1.32 -1.77
CA TYR A 24 -13.06 0.27 -1.87
C TYR A 24 -12.96 -0.51 -0.57
N SER A 25 -13.60 -1.68 -0.57
CA SER A 25 -13.49 -2.66 0.51
C SER A 25 -12.09 -3.30 0.52
N LEU A 26 -11.59 -3.61 1.72
CA LEU A 26 -10.41 -4.45 1.86
C LEU A 26 -10.70 -5.87 1.37
N PRO A 27 -9.73 -6.54 0.73
CA PRO A 27 -9.89 -7.93 0.32
C PRO A 27 -10.11 -8.86 1.51
N ASP A 28 -10.90 -9.92 1.31
CA ASP A 28 -11.22 -10.90 2.35
C ASP A 28 -9.96 -11.48 3.02
N GLY A 29 -9.93 -11.38 4.34
CA GLY A 29 -8.80 -11.84 5.16
C GLY A 29 -7.75 -10.76 5.46
N LEU A 30 -7.95 -9.52 5.02
CA LEU A 30 -7.16 -8.37 5.44
C LEU A 30 -7.99 -7.47 6.38
N PRO A 31 -7.71 -7.45 7.70
CA PRO A 31 -8.49 -6.66 8.64
C PRO A 31 -8.25 -5.16 8.44
N GLU A 32 -9.28 -4.36 8.75
CA GLU A 32 -9.14 -2.91 8.78
C GLU A 32 -8.13 -2.49 9.86
N GLY A 33 -7.24 -1.54 9.52
CA GLY A 33 -6.16 -1.09 10.41
C GLY A 33 -4.97 -2.05 10.46
N ALA A 34 -4.92 -3.08 9.61
CA ALA A 34 -3.79 -4.00 9.58
C ALA A 34 -2.52 -3.32 9.09
N THR A 35 -1.41 -3.57 9.79
CA THR A 35 -0.07 -3.23 9.30
C THR A 35 0.39 -4.29 8.31
N VAL A 36 0.63 -3.87 7.08
CA VAL A 36 1.07 -4.73 5.98
C VAL A 36 2.40 -4.27 5.42
N GLU A 37 3.14 -5.18 4.80
CA GLU A 37 4.39 -4.86 4.12
C GLU A 37 4.14 -4.73 2.62
N ILE A 38 4.56 -3.62 2.00
CA ILE A 38 4.43 -3.46 0.56
C ILE A 38 5.50 -4.32 -0.11
N VAL A 39 5.06 -5.30 -0.90
CA VAL A 39 5.94 -6.20 -1.66
C VAL A 39 5.97 -5.85 -3.15
N GLY A 40 5.00 -5.07 -3.62
CA GLY A 40 4.91 -4.60 -4.99
C GLY A 40 3.99 -3.40 -5.09
N PHE A 41 4.08 -2.67 -6.20
CA PHE A 41 3.13 -1.62 -6.51
C PHE A 41 2.95 -1.53 -8.01
N ASP A 42 1.73 -1.21 -8.39
CA ASP A 42 1.31 -1.00 -9.76
C ASP A 42 0.51 0.30 -9.84
N ILE A 43 0.15 0.74 -11.05
CA ILE A 43 -0.57 2.01 -11.20
C ILE A 43 -1.93 1.92 -10.50
N GLY A 44 -2.10 2.66 -9.41
CA GLY A 44 -3.34 2.72 -8.63
C GLY A 44 -3.51 1.62 -7.57
N CYS A 45 -2.58 0.67 -7.46
CA CYS A 45 -2.65 -0.43 -6.48
C CYS A 45 -1.30 -0.73 -5.80
N PHE A 46 -1.35 -1.26 -4.58
CA PHE A 46 -0.22 -1.88 -3.88
C PHE A 46 -0.46 -3.38 -3.71
N ASP A 47 0.61 -4.15 -3.90
CA ASP A 47 0.67 -5.53 -3.45
C ASP A 47 1.27 -5.52 -2.04
N VAL A 48 0.47 -5.97 -1.09
CA VAL A 48 0.81 -5.93 0.33
C VAL A 48 0.78 -7.33 0.93
N ARG A 49 1.80 -7.65 1.72
CA ARG A 49 1.90 -8.92 2.43
C ARG A 49 1.38 -8.74 3.86
N PHE A 50 0.41 -9.58 4.21
CA PHE A 50 -0.11 -9.70 5.56
C PHE A 50 -0.02 -11.18 5.98
N GLY A 51 0.83 -11.45 6.98
CA GLY A 51 1.17 -12.83 7.37
C GLY A 51 1.85 -13.59 6.22
N ARG A 52 1.25 -14.70 5.80
CA ARG A 52 1.74 -15.55 4.68
C ARG A 52 1.02 -15.29 3.36
N LYS A 53 0.09 -14.33 3.32
CA LYS A 53 -0.71 -14.03 2.13
C LYS A 53 -0.34 -12.65 1.57
N THR A 54 -0.47 -12.53 0.27
CA THR A 54 -0.33 -11.25 -0.44
C THR A 54 -1.70 -10.82 -0.91
N PHE A 55 -2.01 -9.55 -0.71
CA PHE A 55 -3.27 -8.91 -1.03
C PHE A 55 -3.00 -7.74 -1.96
N ARG A 56 -3.89 -7.51 -2.91
CA ARG A 56 -3.85 -6.32 -3.75
C ARG A 56 -4.84 -5.31 -3.20
N VAL A 57 -4.34 -4.14 -2.81
CA VAL A 57 -5.17 -3.06 -2.25
C VAL A 57 -5.02 -1.79 -3.08
N PRO A 58 -6.09 -1.02 -3.32
CA PRO A 58 -5.99 0.29 -3.94
C PRO A 58 -5.09 1.20 -3.12
N MET A 59 -4.33 2.09 -3.79
CA MET A 59 -3.46 3.05 -3.07
C MET A 59 -4.26 3.97 -2.14
N ALA A 60 -5.54 4.21 -2.44
CA ALA A 60 -6.46 4.97 -1.61
C ALA A 60 -6.75 4.30 -0.25
N CYS A 61 -6.60 2.98 -0.15
CA CYS A 61 -6.78 2.21 1.09
C CYS A 61 -5.52 2.20 1.96
N VAL A 62 -4.42 2.81 1.51
CA VAL A 62 -3.14 2.83 2.24
C VAL A 62 -2.97 4.17 2.93
N GLU A 63 -2.98 4.15 4.26
CA GLU A 63 -2.70 5.34 5.05
C GLU A 63 -1.20 5.67 5.04
N ASN A 64 -0.88 6.94 5.31
CA ASN A 64 0.49 7.43 5.47
C ASN A 64 1.38 7.28 4.23
N LEU A 65 0.80 7.21 3.02
CA LEU A 65 1.56 7.12 1.78
C LEU A 65 2.62 8.21 1.63
N HIS A 66 2.31 9.41 2.10
CA HIS A 66 3.20 10.58 2.11
C HIS A 66 4.43 10.38 3.02
N LEU A 67 4.34 9.58 4.08
CA LEU A 67 5.49 9.23 4.93
C LEU A 67 6.42 8.20 4.25
N LEU A 68 5.90 7.44 3.29
CA LEU A 68 6.66 6.45 2.53
C LEU A 68 7.54 7.09 1.43
N TRP A 69 7.47 8.40 1.23
CA TRP A 69 8.27 9.12 0.23
C TRP A 69 9.65 9.54 0.76
N ARG A 70 9.86 9.50 2.08
CA ARG A 70 11.16 9.78 2.71
C ARG A 70 12.19 8.68 2.45
#